data_AF-A0A4Y9YBH8-F1
#
_entry.id   AF-A0A4Y9YBH8-F1
#
_cell.length_a   1.000
_cell.length_b   1.000
_cell.length_c   1.000
_cell.angle_alpha   90.00
_cell.angle_beta   90.00
_cell.angle_gamma   90.00
#
_symmetry.space_group_name_H-M   'P 1'
#
loop_
_entity.id
_entity.type
_entity.pdbx_description
1 polymer ?
#
loop_
_entity_poly.entity_id
_entity_poly.type
_entity_poly.pdbx_seq_one_letter_code
_entity_poly.pdbx_strand_id
1 'polypeptide(L)'
;MAVPPSHDIKQLLGLHPSSNELAGHISALATLVSKPDSAIPEVKSYSDAVYFNYLVLGLSLLFKPVNGYKPKTGLKREELRDSDLVLDGIDIYNVIKLSKPGTAKPFAAYPMSPLVLSLSSQPPEEKDAKPRPSQFEVKSETTGQEFVASMGEPDRKGGGAGPSSGSIGIWCEWSKDGVMVEFGGEESRGPQAWERGKDAVWKVISVFPPGGST
;
A
#
# COMPACT_ATOMS: atom_id res chain seq x y z
N MET A 1 21.93 -14.59 -11.65
CA MET A 1 20.57 -14.50 -11.09
C MET A 1 19.93 -13.28 -11.73
N ALA A 2 18.82 -13.44 -12.46
CA ALA A 2 18.14 -12.31 -13.07
C ALA A 2 17.47 -11.48 -11.97
N VAL A 3 17.79 -10.19 -11.90
CA VAL A 3 17.05 -9.24 -11.07
C VAL A 3 15.63 -9.19 -11.67
N PRO A 4 14.57 -9.54 -10.93
CA PRO A 4 13.23 -9.42 -11.45
C PRO A 4 13.01 -7.95 -11.83
N PRO A 5 12.34 -7.65 -12.96
CA PRO A 5 12.08 -6.28 -13.35
C PRO A 5 11.37 -5.58 -12.19
N SER A 6 11.93 -4.47 -11.70
CA SER A 6 11.27 -3.66 -10.68
C SER A 6 10.00 -3.10 -11.30
N HIS A 7 8.88 -3.78 -11.06
CA HIS A 7 7.61 -3.39 -11.63
C HIS A 7 7.04 -2.27 -10.76
N ASP A 8 6.80 -1.11 -11.36
CA ASP A 8 6.07 -0.04 -10.68
C ASP A 8 4.65 -0.53 -10.40
N ILE A 9 4.33 -0.73 -9.12
CA ILE A 9 3.07 -1.33 -8.71
C ILE A 9 1.85 -0.48 -9.13
N LYS A 10 2.05 0.82 -9.38
CA LYS A 10 1.01 1.73 -9.89
C LYS A 10 0.47 1.30 -11.24
N GLN A 11 1.25 0.57 -12.05
CA GLN A 11 0.81 0.06 -13.35
C GLN A 11 -0.31 -0.98 -13.24
N LEU A 12 -0.54 -1.54 -12.05
CA LEU A 12 -1.63 -2.48 -11.82
C LEU A 12 -2.99 -1.78 -11.62
N LEU A 13 -3.00 -0.49 -11.28
CA LEU A 13 -4.24 0.27 -11.08
C LEU A 13 -5.07 0.31 -12.37
N GLY A 14 -6.38 0.20 -12.23
CA GLY A 14 -7.35 0.14 -13.33
C GLY A 14 -7.52 -1.25 -13.95
N LEU A 15 -6.68 -2.24 -13.62
CA LEU A 15 -6.83 -3.60 -14.14
C LEU A 15 -8.03 -4.33 -13.50
N HIS A 16 -8.62 -5.26 -14.27
CA HIS A 16 -9.65 -6.16 -13.77
C HIS A 16 -9.06 -7.32 -12.95
N PRO A 17 -9.81 -7.94 -12.03
CA PRO A 17 -9.37 -9.13 -11.30
C PRO A 17 -8.92 -10.30 -12.19
N SER A 18 -9.43 -10.38 -13.42
CA SER A 18 -9.09 -11.40 -14.42
C SER A 18 -7.94 -11.02 -15.37
N SER A 19 -7.28 -9.87 -15.15
CA SER A 19 -6.12 -9.45 -15.95
C SER A 19 -4.93 -10.40 -15.78
N ASN A 20 -4.27 -10.71 -16.91
CA ASN A 20 -3.09 -11.56 -16.92
C ASN A 20 -1.90 -10.90 -16.22
N GLU A 21 -1.78 -9.57 -16.33
CA GLU A 21 -0.76 -8.75 -15.69
C GLU A 21 -0.88 -8.85 -14.17
N LEU A 22 -2.10 -8.70 -13.64
CA LEU A 22 -2.35 -8.81 -12.21
C LEU A 22 -2.13 -10.24 -11.69
N ALA A 23 -2.64 -11.25 -12.40
CA ALA A 23 -2.43 -12.66 -12.07
C ALA A 23 -0.93 -13.04 -12.11
N GLY A 24 -0.18 -12.52 -13.08
CA GLY A 24 1.26 -12.70 -13.22
C GLY A 24 2.02 -12.08 -12.05
N HIS A 25 1.65 -10.87 -11.62
CA HIS A 25 2.24 -10.22 -10.45
C HIS A 25 2.01 -11.03 -9.16
N ILE A 26 0.76 -11.43 -8.89
CA ILE A 26 0.42 -12.25 -7.71
C ILE A 26 1.18 -13.59 -7.72
N SER A 27 1.26 -14.24 -8.89
CA SER A 27 1.99 -15.50 -9.06
C SER A 27 3.50 -15.36 -8.82
N ALA A 28 4.09 -14.23 -9.25
CA ALA A 28 5.49 -13.92 -8.96
C ALA A 28 5.72 -13.76 -7.45
N LEU A 29 4.81 -13.08 -6.73
CA LEU A 29 4.89 -12.95 -5.27
C LEU A 29 4.74 -14.32 -4.57
N ALA A 30 3.79 -15.15 -5.00
CA ALA A 30 3.57 -16.49 -4.47
C ALA A 30 4.82 -17.40 -4.66
N THR A 31 5.53 -17.21 -5.77
CA THR A 31 6.81 -17.88 -6.04
C THR A 31 7.89 -17.41 -5.08
N LEU A 32 8.01 -16.10 -4.84
CA LEU A 32 9.00 -15.54 -3.91
C LEU A 32 8.82 -16.05 -2.47
N VAL A 33 7.57 -16.24 -2.02
CA VAL A 33 7.29 -16.81 -0.69
C VAL A 33 7.31 -18.34 -0.64
N SER A 34 7.58 -19.01 -1.77
CA SER A 34 7.57 -20.47 -1.91
C SER A 34 6.27 -21.13 -1.44
N LYS A 35 5.12 -20.48 -1.66
CA LYS A 35 3.78 -20.96 -1.25
C LYS A 35 2.76 -20.71 -2.36
N PRO A 36 2.56 -21.64 -3.30
CA PRO A 36 1.64 -21.45 -4.42
C PRO A 36 0.21 -21.08 -3.99
N ASP A 37 -0.30 -21.69 -2.92
CA ASP A 37 -1.65 -21.44 -2.38
C ASP A 37 -1.83 -20.00 -1.86
N SER A 38 -0.75 -19.24 -1.68
CA SER A 38 -0.81 -17.82 -1.28
C SER A 38 -1.35 -16.91 -2.39
N ALA A 39 -1.51 -17.41 -3.61
CA ALA A 39 -2.17 -16.72 -4.72
C ALA A 39 -3.72 -16.76 -4.63
N ILE A 40 -4.29 -17.35 -3.58
CA ILE A 40 -5.74 -17.37 -3.35
C ILE A 40 -6.10 -16.29 -2.30
N PRO A 41 -6.92 -15.28 -2.64
CA PRO A 41 -7.25 -14.22 -1.70
C PRO A 41 -8.39 -14.59 -0.73
N GLU A 42 -8.38 -13.97 0.45
CA GLU A 42 -9.59 -13.83 1.27
C GLU A 42 -10.43 -12.67 0.73
N VAL A 43 -11.60 -12.99 0.18
CA VAL A 43 -12.50 -12.00 -0.43
C VAL A 43 -13.43 -11.38 0.62
N LYS A 44 -13.49 -10.05 0.65
CA LYS A 44 -14.52 -9.29 1.37
C LYS A 44 -15.22 -8.36 0.39
N SER A 45 -16.51 -8.57 0.19
CA SER A 45 -17.31 -7.79 -0.74
C SER A 45 -18.28 -6.88 -0.01
N TYR A 46 -18.45 -5.68 -0.54
CA TYR A 46 -19.40 -4.65 -0.15
C TYR A 46 -20.00 -4.04 -1.44
N SER A 47 -21.05 -3.23 -1.30
CA SER A 47 -21.74 -2.66 -2.46
C SER A 47 -20.91 -1.66 -3.26
N ASP A 48 -19.87 -1.10 -2.65
CA ASP A 48 -19.02 -0.02 -3.13
C ASP A 48 -17.54 -0.43 -3.26
N ALA A 49 -17.15 -1.57 -2.68
CA ALA A 49 -15.77 -2.07 -2.74
C ALA A 49 -15.70 -3.59 -2.60
N VAL A 50 -14.70 -4.19 -3.24
CA VAL A 50 -14.37 -5.61 -3.07
C VAL A 50 -12.88 -5.72 -2.78
N TYR A 51 -12.54 -6.32 -1.65
CA TYR A 51 -11.17 -6.54 -1.20
C TYR A 51 -10.73 -7.96 -1.49
N PHE A 52 -9.58 -8.11 -2.16
CA PHE A 52 -8.87 -9.38 -2.26
C PHE A 52 -7.65 -9.31 -1.35
N ASN A 53 -7.73 -9.98 -0.20
CA ASN A 53 -6.67 -9.94 0.81
C ASN A 53 -5.75 -11.16 0.65
N TYR A 54 -4.53 -10.93 0.17
CA TYR A 54 -3.47 -11.93 0.08
C TYR A 54 -2.59 -11.86 1.32
N LEU A 55 -3.12 -12.35 2.46
CA LEU A 55 -2.51 -12.20 3.78
C LEU A 55 -1.04 -12.69 3.81
N VAL A 56 -0.76 -13.83 3.18
CA VAL A 56 0.59 -14.43 3.15
C VAL A 56 1.56 -13.66 2.23
N LEU A 57 1.03 -12.89 1.28
CA LEU A 57 1.82 -12.06 0.37
C LEU A 57 2.04 -10.64 0.90
N GLY A 58 1.42 -10.27 2.03
CA GLY A 58 1.48 -8.89 2.52
C GLY A 58 0.84 -7.88 1.56
N LEU A 59 -0.24 -8.28 0.88
CA LEU A 59 -0.88 -7.50 -0.18
C LEU A 59 -2.40 -7.52 -0.02
N SER A 60 -3.05 -6.36 -0.08
CA SER A 60 -4.50 -6.26 -0.27
C SER A 60 -4.81 -5.44 -1.51
N LEU A 61 -5.77 -5.91 -2.30
CA LEU A 61 -6.23 -5.26 -3.51
C LEU A 61 -7.68 -4.80 -3.31
N LEU A 62 -7.93 -3.51 -3.46
CA LEU A 62 -9.25 -2.90 -3.41
C LEU A 62 -9.76 -2.67 -4.82
N PHE A 63 -10.83 -3.35 -5.18
CA PHE A 63 -11.54 -3.14 -6.44
C PHE A 63 -12.79 -2.30 -6.22
N LYS A 64 -12.99 -1.29 -7.06
CA LYS A 64 -14.27 -0.56 -7.11
C LYS A 64 -15.20 -1.19 -8.15
N PRO A 65 -16.51 -1.34 -7.85
CA PRO A 65 -17.51 -1.69 -8.84
C PRO A 65 -17.68 -0.61 -9.91
N VAL A 66 -17.83 -1.03 -11.16
CA VAL A 66 -18.09 -0.17 -12.31
C VAL A 66 -19.32 -0.66 -13.08
N ASN A 67 -19.73 0.06 -14.13
CA ASN A 67 -20.87 -0.32 -15.00
C ASN A 67 -22.19 -0.54 -14.25
N GLY A 68 -22.38 0.11 -13.10
CA GLY A 68 -23.57 -0.04 -12.26
C GLY A 68 -23.63 -1.33 -11.44
N TYR A 69 -22.58 -2.15 -11.43
CA TYR A 69 -22.50 -3.32 -10.57
C TYR A 69 -22.51 -2.91 -9.08
N LYS A 70 -23.30 -3.63 -8.29
CA LYS A 70 -23.40 -3.47 -6.84
C LYS A 70 -23.26 -4.85 -6.20
N PRO A 71 -22.04 -5.30 -5.87
CA PRO A 71 -21.83 -6.58 -5.23
C PRO A 71 -22.64 -6.66 -3.93
N LYS A 72 -23.17 -7.84 -3.61
CA LYS A 72 -23.77 -8.07 -2.30
C LYS A 72 -22.66 -8.27 -1.28
N THR A 73 -22.94 -7.92 -0.02
CA THR A 73 -22.01 -8.21 1.06
C THR A 73 -21.83 -9.71 1.24
N GLY A 74 -20.57 -10.16 1.34
CA GLY A 74 -20.22 -11.55 1.63
C GLY A 74 -20.21 -12.51 0.43
N LEU A 75 -20.31 -12.01 -0.80
CA LEU A 75 -20.02 -12.80 -2.01
C LEU A 75 -18.60 -13.37 -1.98
N LYS A 76 -18.48 -14.61 -2.46
CA LYS A 76 -17.23 -15.34 -2.68
C LYS A 76 -16.61 -14.99 -4.03
N ARG A 77 -15.36 -15.43 -4.25
CA ARG A 77 -14.55 -15.11 -5.44
C ARG A 77 -15.24 -15.48 -6.75
N GLU A 78 -15.88 -16.64 -6.78
CA GLU A 78 -16.56 -17.25 -7.92
C GLU A 78 -17.92 -16.60 -8.25
N GLU A 79 -18.48 -15.80 -7.33
CA GLU A 79 -19.76 -15.11 -7.50
C GLU A 79 -19.60 -13.67 -8.02
N LEU A 80 -18.35 -13.19 -8.12
CA LEU A 80 -18.03 -11.84 -8.55
C LEU A 80 -18.03 -11.72 -10.08
N ARG A 81 -18.38 -10.53 -10.56
CA ARG A 81 -18.29 -10.17 -11.98
C ARG A 81 -16.99 -9.39 -12.21
N ASP A 82 -15.92 -10.10 -12.54
CA ASP A 82 -14.59 -9.49 -12.71
C ASP A 82 -14.57 -8.35 -13.73
N SER A 83 -15.33 -8.46 -14.83
CA SER A 83 -15.44 -7.41 -15.85
C SER A 83 -16.07 -6.10 -15.34
N ASP A 84 -16.76 -6.16 -14.20
CA ASP A 84 -17.42 -5.00 -13.57
C ASP A 84 -16.67 -4.53 -12.31
N LEU A 85 -15.42 -4.95 -12.14
CA LEU A 85 -14.53 -4.54 -11.05
C LEU A 85 -13.22 -4.01 -11.62
N VAL A 86 -12.74 -2.87 -11.14
CA VAL A 86 -11.42 -2.32 -11.52
C VAL A 86 -10.60 -2.03 -10.27
N LEU A 87 -9.31 -2.33 -10.34
CA LEU A 87 -8.39 -2.12 -9.22
C LEU A 87 -8.23 -0.62 -8.96
N ASP A 88 -8.57 -0.20 -7.76
CA ASP A 88 -8.59 1.22 -7.35
C ASP A 88 -7.69 1.51 -6.16
N GLY A 89 -7.27 0.48 -5.42
CA GLY A 89 -6.32 0.63 -4.33
C GLY A 89 -5.47 -0.63 -4.14
N ILE A 90 -4.24 -0.43 -3.70
CA ILE A 90 -3.29 -1.50 -3.37
C ILE A 90 -2.65 -1.18 -2.02
N ASP A 91 -2.87 -2.03 -1.03
CA ASP A 91 -2.19 -1.93 0.26
C ASP A 91 -1.06 -2.95 0.35
N ILE A 92 0.13 -2.47 0.68
CA ILE A 92 1.36 -3.24 0.81
C ILE A 92 1.78 -3.21 2.28
N TYR A 93 2.02 -4.39 2.85
CA TYR A 93 2.27 -4.53 4.28
C TYR A 93 3.73 -4.83 4.58
N ASN A 94 4.24 -4.22 5.64
CA ASN A 94 5.55 -4.50 6.23
C ASN A 94 5.38 -5.17 7.60
N VAL A 95 6.37 -5.94 8.02
CA VAL A 95 6.42 -6.51 9.37
C VAL A 95 7.53 -5.83 10.16
N ILE A 96 7.12 -4.97 11.08
CA ILE A 96 8.03 -4.32 12.02
C ILE A 96 8.30 -5.30 13.16
N LYS A 97 9.58 -5.70 13.34
CA LYS A 97 10.03 -6.77 14.25
C LYS A 97 9.62 -6.61 15.74
N LEU A 98 9.02 -5.49 16.12
CA LEU A 98 8.75 -5.10 17.51
C LEU A 98 7.27 -5.09 17.89
N SER A 99 6.32 -5.31 16.96
CA SER A 99 4.90 -5.30 17.32
C SER A 99 4.48 -6.62 17.96
N LYS A 100 4.03 -6.57 19.22
CA LYS A 100 3.32 -7.70 19.86
C LYS A 100 2.14 -8.12 18.97
N PRO A 101 1.91 -9.43 18.75
CA PRO A 101 0.83 -9.90 17.90
C PRO A 101 -0.53 -9.47 18.46
N GLY A 102 -1.28 -8.71 17.66
CA GLY A 102 -2.70 -8.46 17.90
C GLY A 102 -3.56 -9.66 17.50
N THR A 103 -4.85 -9.63 17.85
CA THR A 103 -5.82 -10.71 17.59
C THR A 103 -6.31 -10.79 16.14
N ALA A 104 -6.03 -9.79 15.31
CA ALA A 104 -6.34 -9.84 13.88
C ALA A 104 -5.32 -10.72 13.14
N LYS A 105 -5.76 -11.48 12.12
CA LYS A 105 -4.86 -12.23 11.24
C LYS A 105 -3.84 -11.23 10.64
N PRO A 106 -2.55 -11.30 11.01
CA PRO A 106 -1.60 -10.31 10.53
C PRO A 106 -1.25 -10.62 9.07
N PHE A 107 -1.24 -9.60 8.23
CA PHE A 107 -0.58 -9.68 6.93
C PHE A 107 0.91 -9.99 7.16
N ALA A 108 1.48 -10.83 6.30
CA ALA A 108 2.92 -11.03 6.22
C ALA A 108 3.60 -9.80 5.61
N ALA A 109 4.94 -9.77 5.62
CA ALA A 109 5.69 -8.75 4.91
C ALA A 109 5.63 -9.01 3.41
N TYR A 110 5.45 -7.94 2.64
CA TYR A 110 5.51 -7.99 1.19
C TYR A 110 6.89 -8.48 0.72
N PRO A 111 6.97 -9.54 -0.10
CA PRO A 111 8.22 -10.26 -0.35
C PRO A 111 9.14 -9.58 -1.38
N MET A 112 8.65 -8.57 -2.12
CA MET A 112 9.42 -7.87 -3.14
C MET A 112 10.01 -6.58 -2.55
N SER A 113 11.35 -6.54 -2.45
CA SER A 113 12.10 -5.39 -1.94
C SER A 113 13.36 -5.16 -2.79
N PRO A 114 13.69 -3.90 -3.16
CA PRO A 114 12.94 -2.69 -2.86
C PRO A 114 11.60 -2.60 -3.63
N LEU A 115 10.61 -1.95 -3.03
CA LEU A 115 9.40 -1.50 -3.71
C LEU A 115 9.72 -0.19 -4.42
N VAL A 116 9.51 -0.12 -5.73
CA VAL A 116 9.75 1.09 -6.52
C VAL A 116 8.44 1.86 -6.70
N LEU A 117 8.42 3.12 -6.26
CA LEU A 117 7.31 4.05 -6.47
C LEU A 117 7.70 5.09 -7.52
N SER A 118 7.01 5.11 -8.66
CA SER A 118 7.18 6.23 -9.61
C SER A 118 6.56 7.51 -9.03
N LEU A 119 7.28 8.61 -9.09
CA LEU A 119 6.84 9.90 -8.56
C LEU A 119 6.37 10.82 -9.69
N SER A 120 5.34 11.62 -9.40
CA SER A 120 4.87 12.65 -10.30
C SER A 120 5.97 13.70 -10.53
N SER A 121 6.13 14.15 -11.77
CA SER A 121 7.00 15.29 -12.06
C SER A 121 6.35 16.54 -11.48
N GLN A 122 7.05 17.20 -10.56
CA GLN A 122 6.60 18.45 -9.97
C GLN A 122 7.66 19.54 -10.22
N PRO A 123 7.24 20.77 -10.55
CA PRO A 123 8.17 21.87 -10.64
C PRO A 123 8.85 22.10 -9.28
N PRO A 124 10.14 22.47 -9.23
CA PRO A 124 10.80 22.82 -7.99
C PRO A 124 10.03 23.93 -7.26
N GLU A 125 9.72 23.73 -5.98
CA GLU A 125 9.03 24.74 -5.17
C GLU A 125 9.93 25.97 -4.91
N GLU A 126 11.25 25.78 -4.93
CA GLU A 126 12.23 26.85 -4.77
C GLU A 126 13.23 26.85 -5.95
N LYS A 127 13.74 28.05 -6.29
CA LYS A 127 14.66 28.25 -7.42
C LYS A 127 15.97 27.44 -7.33
N ASP A 128 16.37 27.07 -6.11
CA ASP A 128 17.59 26.31 -5.83
C ASP A 128 17.32 24.91 -5.23
N ALA A 129 16.05 24.47 -5.21
CA ALA A 129 15.72 23.13 -4.71
C ALA A 129 16.29 22.05 -5.63
N LYS A 130 16.82 20.98 -5.01
CA LYS A 130 17.22 19.79 -5.76
C LYS A 130 16.01 19.23 -6.52
N PRO A 131 16.19 18.81 -7.78
CA PRO A 131 15.10 18.22 -8.53
C PRO A 131 14.60 16.96 -7.82
N ARG A 132 13.29 16.87 -7.65
CA ARG A 132 12.61 15.69 -7.12
C ARG A 132 12.94 14.46 -7.99
N PRO A 133 13.30 13.31 -7.41
CA PRO A 133 13.57 12.11 -8.19
C PRO A 133 12.31 11.62 -8.90
N SER A 134 12.47 10.95 -10.05
CA SER A 134 11.36 10.35 -10.79
C SER A 134 10.87 9.04 -10.17
N GLN A 135 11.68 8.42 -9.30
CA GLN A 135 11.39 7.16 -8.63
C GLN A 135 11.92 7.19 -7.20
N PHE A 136 11.26 6.46 -6.32
CA PHE A 136 11.71 6.25 -4.94
C PHE A 136 11.72 4.76 -4.61
N GLU A 137 12.89 4.26 -4.20
CA GLU A 137 13.07 2.88 -3.74
C GLU A 137 12.77 2.78 -2.24
N VAL A 138 11.69 2.10 -1.91
CA VAL A 138 11.28 1.84 -0.54
C VAL A 138 11.78 0.47 -0.10
N LYS A 139 12.60 0.44 0.95
CA LYS A 139 13.09 -0.78 1.61
C LYS A 139 12.27 -1.05 2.87
N SER A 140 12.42 -2.24 3.44
CA SER A 140 11.71 -2.63 4.67
C SER A 140 12.00 -1.73 5.89
N GLU A 141 13.13 -1.04 5.87
CA GLU A 141 13.64 -0.18 6.94
C GLU A 141 13.45 1.32 6.63
N THR A 142 12.86 1.67 5.50
CA THR A 142 12.65 3.08 5.11
C THR A 142 11.82 3.82 6.15
N THR A 143 12.32 4.97 6.57
CA THR A 143 11.79 5.79 7.65
C THR A 143 10.96 6.97 7.14
N GLY A 144 10.17 7.59 8.02
CA GLY A 144 9.43 8.81 7.71
C GLY A 144 10.29 9.94 7.17
N GLN A 145 11.52 10.11 7.67
CA GLN A 145 12.45 11.11 7.17
C GLN A 145 12.86 10.85 5.72
N GLU A 146 13.08 9.59 5.35
CA GLU A 146 13.47 9.22 3.97
C GLU A 146 12.32 9.43 2.97
N PHE A 147 11.07 9.18 3.39
CA PHE A 147 9.89 9.52 2.59
C PHE A 147 9.81 11.02 2.33
N VAL A 148 9.89 11.86 3.37
CA VAL A 148 9.81 13.33 3.22
C VAL A 148 11.00 13.86 2.41
N ALA A 149 12.22 13.34 2.62
CA ALA A 149 13.40 13.75 1.87
C ALA A 149 13.29 13.44 0.36
N SER A 150 12.55 12.39 -0.01
CA SER A 150 12.42 11.94 -1.40
C SER A 150 11.16 12.47 -2.09
N MET A 151 10.05 12.59 -1.35
CA MET A 151 8.72 12.93 -1.86
C MET A 151 8.25 14.34 -1.49
N GLY A 152 9.03 15.09 -0.70
CA GLY A 152 8.64 16.40 -0.18
C GLY A 152 7.62 16.31 0.95
N GLU A 153 7.04 17.45 1.32
CA GLU A 153 6.01 17.52 2.35
C GLU A 153 4.70 16.84 1.87
N PRO A 154 4.02 16.08 2.74
CA PRO A 154 2.76 15.44 2.39
C PRO A 154 1.60 16.46 2.29
N ASP A 155 0.66 16.20 1.39
CA ASP A 155 -0.55 17.00 1.22
C ASP A 155 -1.49 16.87 2.43
N ARG A 156 -1.55 15.67 3.03
CA ARG A 156 -2.39 15.36 4.19
C ARG A 156 -1.62 14.50 5.19
N LYS A 157 -1.92 14.66 6.47
CA LYS A 157 -1.28 13.91 7.54
C LYS A 157 -2.20 13.78 8.76
N GLY A 158 -2.09 12.69 9.51
CA GLY A 158 -2.95 12.45 10.67
C GLY A 158 -2.52 11.24 11.52
N GLY A 159 -3.33 10.90 12.51
CA GLY A 159 -3.03 9.78 13.42
C GLY A 159 -2.06 10.14 14.55
N GLY A 160 -1.52 9.12 15.21
CA GLY A 160 -0.61 9.24 16.36
C GLY A 160 -1.28 9.66 17.68
N ALA A 161 -2.41 10.36 17.61
CA ALA A 161 -3.22 10.75 18.76
C ALA A 161 -4.07 9.57 19.28
N GLY A 162 -3.66 9.00 20.40
CA GLY A 162 -4.41 7.96 21.12
C GLY A 162 -3.52 7.18 22.09
N PRO A 163 -4.10 6.36 22.97
CA PRO A 163 -3.33 5.54 23.89
C PRO A 163 -2.44 4.55 23.13
N SER A 164 -1.26 4.28 23.67
CA SER A 164 -0.24 3.39 23.07
C SER A 164 -0.75 1.97 22.79
N SER A 165 -1.86 1.57 23.40
CA SER A 165 -2.51 0.26 23.29
C SER A 165 -3.48 0.10 22.12
N GLY A 166 -3.79 1.15 21.34
CA GLY A 166 -4.79 1.03 20.27
C GLY A 166 -4.84 2.16 19.23
N SER A 167 -4.01 3.19 19.33
CA SER A 167 -3.95 4.25 18.31
C SER A 167 -3.42 3.72 16.98
N ILE A 168 -3.99 4.22 15.89
CA ILE A 168 -3.30 4.19 14.58
C ILE A 168 -1.98 4.95 14.71
N GLY A 169 -0.95 4.49 13.99
CA GLY A 169 0.28 5.27 13.87
C GLY A 169 0.01 6.59 13.16
N ILE A 170 0.99 7.49 13.16
CA ILE A 170 0.96 8.63 12.24
C ILE A 170 0.94 8.12 10.79
N TRP A 171 0.30 8.88 9.91
CA TRP A 171 0.26 8.61 8.49
C TRP A 171 0.42 9.89 7.68
N CYS A 172 1.00 9.76 6.49
CA CYS A 172 1.24 10.83 5.53
C CYS A 172 0.71 10.43 4.16
N GLU A 173 0.12 11.37 3.43
CA GLU A 173 -0.42 11.17 2.08
C GLU A 173 0.17 12.20 1.11
N TRP A 174 0.68 11.71 -0.02
CA TRP A 174 1.09 12.49 -1.19
C TRP A 174 0.09 12.22 -2.32
N SER A 175 -1.01 12.97 -2.34
CA SER A 175 -2.17 12.72 -3.20
C SER A 175 -1.84 12.85 -4.70
N LYS A 176 -0.90 13.74 -5.04
CA LYS A 176 -0.40 13.89 -6.43
C LYS A 176 0.39 12.68 -6.92
N ASP A 177 1.01 11.94 -5.99
CA ASP A 177 1.69 10.70 -6.30
C ASP A 177 0.77 9.48 -6.17
N GLY A 178 -0.39 9.62 -5.53
CA GLY A 178 -1.28 8.49 -5.27
C GLY A 178 -0.69 7.53 -4.25
N VAL A 179 -0.06 8.06 -3.18
CA VAL A 179 0.62 7.26 -2.15
C VAL A 179 0.23 7.77 -0.76
N MET A 180 -0.17 6.85 0.12
CA MET A 180 -0.30 7.10 1.56
C MET A 180 0.56 6.09 2.31
N VAL A 181 1.20 6.54 3.39
CA VAL A 181 2.08 5.71 4.22
C VAL A 181 1.61 5.79 5.67
N GLU A 182 1.25 4.65 6.25
CA GLU A 182 1.08 4.49 7.70
C GLU A 182 2.41 4.04 8.31
N PHE A 183 2.88 4.74 9.33
CA PHE A 183 4.08 4.37 10.07
C PHE A 183 3.73 3.52 11.28
N GLY A 184 4.63 2.62 11.66
CA GLY A 184 4.46 1.77 12.83
C GLY A 184 5.59 1.90 13.84
N GLY A 185 5.54 1.04 14.87
CA GLY A 185 6.45 1.12 16.02
C GLY A 185 6.05 2.18 17.05
N GLU A 186 6.77 2.22 18.16
CA GLU A 186 6.50 3.14 19.28
C GLU A 186 6.75 4.61 18.90
N GLU A 187 7.60 4.87 17.91
CA GLU A 187 7.87 6.23 17.38
C GLU A 187 6.67 6.84 16.66
N SER A 188 5.77 6.01 16.13
CA SER A 188 4.58 6.46 15.39
C SER A 188 3.36 6.76 16.25
N ARG A 189 3.42 6.61 17.58
CA ARG A 189 2.24 6.62 18.47
C ARG A 189 2.47 7.35 19.77
N GLY A 190 1.38 7.81 20.37
CA GLY A 190 1.37 8.42 21.70
C GLY A 190 1.80 9.90 21.67
N PRO A 191 2.08 10.48 22.84
CA PRO A 191 2.60 11.85 22.90
C PRO A 191 3.85 11.99 22.02
N GLN A 192 3.93 13.12 21.34
CA GLN A 192 5.07 13.49 20.51
C GLN A 192 5.35 12.55 19.31
N ALA A 193 4.32 11.83 18.83
CA ALA A 193 4.47 10.92 17.69
C ALA A 193 4.91 11.64 16.41
N TRP A 194 4.57 12.92 16.24
CA TRP A 194 4.97 13.70 15.06
C TRP A 194 6.43 14.14 15.11
N GLU A 195 6.96 14.39 16.30
CA GLU A 195 8.33 14.79 16.56
C GLU A 195 9.29 13.60 16.42
N ARG A 196 8.83 12.40 16.82
CA ARG A 196 9.59 11.14 16.70
C ARG A 196 9.35 10.40 15.39
N GLY A 197 8.27 10.72 14.70
CA GLY A 197 7.81 10.05 13.48
C GLY A 197 8.82 10.01 12.33
N LYS A 198 9.79 10.92 12.32
CA LYS A 198 10.91 10.91 11.37
C LYS A 198 11.69 9.58 11.38
N ASP A 199 11.79 8.93 12.55
CA ASP A 199 12.53 7.68 12.74
C ASP A 199 11.61 6.45 12.66
N ALA A 200 10.30 6.66 12.48
CA ALA A 200 9.33 5.57 12.39
C ALA A 200 9.42 4.87 11.02
N VAL A 201 9.43 3.55 11.04
CA VAL A 201 9.44 2.70 9.83
C VAL A 201 8.01 2.53 9.32
N TRP A 202 7.84 2.51 8.00
CA TRP A 202 6.52 2.27 7.40
C TRP A 202 5.99 0.88 7.76
N LYS A 203 4.68 0.82 7.97
CA LYS A 203 3.92 -0.40 8.26
C LYS A 203 3.02 -0.77 7.09
N VAL A 204 2.36 0.21 6.48
CA VAL A 204 1.50 0.02 5.32
C VAL A 204 1.77 1.13 4.31
N ILE A 205 1.90 0.77 3.04
CA ILE A 205 1.89 1.70 1.92
C ILE A 205 0.63 1.43 1.12
N SER A 206 -0.23 2.43 0.99
CA SER A 206 -1.41 2.40 0.14
C SER A 206 -1.13 3.16 -1.14
N VAL A 207 -1.39 2.53 -2.28
CA VAL A 207 -1.24 3.08 -3.62
C VAL A 207 -2.61 3.20 -4.27
N PHE A 208 -2.91 4.36 -4.84
CA PHE A 208 -4.22 4.70 -5.41
C PHE A 208 -4.06 5.63 -6.64
N PRO A 209 -5.09 5.78 -7.49
CA PRO A 209 -5.05 6.67 -8.64
C PRO A 209 -4.69 8.11 -8.25
N PRO A 210 -3.66 8.72 -8.87
CA PRO A 210 -3.28 10.11 -8.62
C PRO A 210 -4.44 11.07 -8.90
N GLY A 211 -4.59 12.10 -8.06
CA GLY A 211 -5.65 13.10 -8.20
C GLY A 211 -7.04 12.62 -7.77
N GLY A 212 -7.15 11.39 -7.26
CA GLY A 212 -8.33 10.90 -6.57
C GLY A 212 -8.45 11.51 -5.18
N SER A 213 -9.07 12.68 -5.10
CA SER A 213 -9.75 13.08 -3.86
C SER A 213 -11.03 12.24 -3.76
N THR A 214 -11.20 11.57 -2.63
CA THR A 214 -12.57 11.36 -2.13
C THR A 214 -13.07 12.68 -1.56
#